data_AF-A0A2E3CW64-F1
#
_entry.id   AF-A0A2E3CW64-F1
#
_cell.length_a   1.000
_cell.length_b   1.000
_cell.length_c   1.000
_cell.angle_alpha   90.00
_cell.angle_beta   90.00
_cell.angle_gamma   90.00
#
_symmetry.space_group_name_H-M   'P 1'
#
loop_
_entity.id
_entity.type
_entity.pdbx_description
1 polymer ?
#
loop_
_entity_poly.entity_id
_entity_poly.type
_entity_poly.pdbx_seq_one_letter_code
_entity_poly.pdbx_strand_id
1 'polypeptide(L)'
;MNQSLIALLSMLVFAAPVHVHAEVASSEQGKVLWLQEVPVNGESRSCTTCHGTDLTQAGQHIKTKKPIEPMAKSVTTDRYEDPKKVAKWFKRNCKWTWGRECTAQEQLDILAFLKSQ
;
A
#
# COMPACT_ATOMS: atom_id res chain seq x y z
N MET A 1 42.83 -32.39 -44.84
CA MET A 1 43.06 -31.01 -44.37
C MET A 1 42.17 -30.11 -45.23
N ASN A 2 41.11 -29.45 -44.79
CA ASN A 2 40.57 -29.14 -43.47
C ASN A 2 39.03 -29.18 -43.53
N GLN A 3 38.41 -29.81 -42.54
CA GLN A 3 36.99 -29.64 -42.26
C GLN A 3 36.81 -28.29 -41.56
N SER A 4 36.06 -27.38 -42.17
CA SER A 4 35.50 -26.23 -41.46
C SER A 4 34.02 -26.50 -41.19
N LEU A 5 33.78 -27.22 -40.09
CA LEU A 5 32.51 -27.25 -39.40
C LEU A 5 32.23 -25.84 -38.85
N ILE A 6 31.30 -25.11 -39.46
CA ILE A 6 30.65 -23.96 -38.82
C ILE A 6 29.30 -24.45 -38.33
N ALA A 7 29.24 -24.68 -37.03
CA ALA A 7 28.05 -25.09 -36.31
C ALA A 7 26.94 -24.04 -36.49
N LEU A 8 25.76 -24.51 -36.92
CA LEU A 8 24.50 -23.80 -36.79
C LEU A 8 24.27 -23.49 -35.30
N LEU A 9 24.56 -22.26 -34.88
CA LEU A 9 24.15 -21.73 -33.59
C LEU A 9 22.78 -21.08 -33.77
N SER A 10 21.71 -21.88 -33.68
CA SER A 10 20.35 -21.36 -33.55
C SER A 10 20.24 -20.60 -32.23
N MET A 11 20.25 -19.27 -32.29
CA MET A 11 19.87 -18.43 -31.16
C MET A 11 18.36 -18.58 -30.91
N LEU A 12 17.98 -19.62 -30.15
CA LEU A 12 16.69 -19.64 -29.48
C LEU A 12 16.73 -18.62 -28.35
N VAL A 13 16.22 -17.42 -28.62
CA VAL A 13 15.88 -16.45 -27.57
C VAL A 13 14.71 -17.04 -26.80
N PHE A 14 14.99 -17.72 -25.68
CA PHE A 14 13.95 -18.04 -24.70
C PHE A 14 13.49 -16.73 -24.08
N ALA A 15 12.34 -16.20 -24.53
CA ALA A 15 11.62 -15.18 -23.79
C ALA A 15 11.24 -15.78 -22.43
N ALA A 16 11.91 -15.33 -21.36
CA ALA A 16 11.55 -15.74 -20.01
C ALA A 16 10.09 -15.35 -19.75
N PRO A 17 9.25 -16.24 -19.19
CA PRO A 17 7.90 -15.88 -18.82
C PRO A 17 7.96 -14.78 -17.76
N VAL A 18 7.49 -13.59 -18.11
CA VAL A 18 7.21 -12.52 -17.14
C VAL A 18 6.13 -13.06 -16.21
N HIS A 19 6.54 -13.59 -15.07
CA HIS A 19 5.62 -13.97 -14.01
C HIS A 19 5.07 -12.68 -13.41
N VAL A 20 3.90 -12.27 -13.91
CA VAL A 20 3.04 -11.32 -13.23
C VAL A 20 2.56 -12.03 -11.97
N HIS A 21 3.26 -11.84 -10.86
CA HIS A 21 2.68 -12.16 -9.56
C HIS A 21 1.46 -11.25 -9.41
N ALA A 22 0.27 -11.84 -9.37
CA ALA A 22 -0.90 -11.12 -8.92
C ALA A 22 -0.60 -10.63 -7.49
N GLU A 23 -0.59 -9.32 -7.29
CA GLU A 23 -0.49 -8.71 -5.96
C GLU A 23 -1.73 -9.09 -5.16
N VAL A 24 -1.65 -10.17 -4.39
CA VAL A 24 -2.71 -10.60 -3.49
C VAL A 24 -2.62 -9.75 -2.22
N ALA A 25 -3.69 -9.03 -1.91
CA ALA A 25 -3.74 -8.21 -0.70
C ALA A 25 -3.86 -9.08 0.56
N SER A 26 -3.17 -8.69 1.64
CA SER A 26 -3.30 -9.28 2.98
C SER A 26 -3.83 -8.25 3.99
N SER A 27 -4.98 -8.54 4.60
CA SER A 27 -5.53 -7.74 5.71
C SER A 27 -4.61 -7.75 6.93
N GLU A 28 -3.91 -8.85 7.17
CA GLU A 28 -3.00 -9.01 8.29
C GLU A 28 -1.78 -8.10 8.12
N GLN A 29 -1.19 -8.08 6.93
CA GLN A 29 -0.10 -7.15 6.62
C GLN A 29 -0.58 -5.69 6.64
N GLY A 30 -1.79 -5.42 6.13
CA GLY A 30 -2.39 -4.11 6.21
C GLY A 30 -2.53 -3.59 7.64
N LYS A 31 -2.91 -4.48 8.58
CA LYS A 31 -2.98 -4.15 10.01
C LYS A 31 -1.60 -3.87 10.59
N VAL A 32 -0.59 -4.66 10.23
CA VAL A 32 0.81 -4.42 10.67
C VAL A 32 1.27 -3.05 10.20
N LEU A 33 1.11 -2.74 8.91
CA LEU A 33 1.47 -1.45 8.32
C LEU A 33 0.71 -0.28 8.99
N TRP A 34 -0.58 -0.46 9.27
CA TRP A 34 -1.41 0.54 9.93
C TRP A 34 -0.90 0.92 11.34
N LEU A 35 -0.46 -0.08 12.09
CA LEU A 35 0.04 0.06 13.46
C LEU A 35 1.52 0.44 13.53
N GLN A 36 2.26 0.33 12.43
CA GLN A 36 3.70 0.54 12.40
C GLN A 36 4.06 1.98 12.80
N GLU A 37 4.91 2.09 13.82
CA GLU A 37 5.58 3.34 14.17
C GLU A 37 6.79 3.57 13.29
N VAL A 38 6.90 4.77 12.73
CA VAL A 38 7.98 5.17 11.82
C VAL A 38 8.57 6.51 12.27
N PRO A 39 9.90 6.58 12.47
CA PRO A 39 10.56 7.85 12.75
C PRO A 39 10.65 8.70 11.48
N VAL A 40 10.03 9.87 11.48
CA VAL A 40 10.07 10.84 10.38
C VAL A 40 10.34 12.23 10.95
N ASN A 41 11.44 12.84 10.53
CA ASN A 41 11.86 14.19 10.96
C ASN A 41 11.94 14.36 12.49
N GLY A 42 12.42 13.33 13.20
CA GLY A 42 12.56 13.37 14.66
C GLY A 42 11.28 13.11 15.45
N GLU A 43 10.16 12.81 14.79
CA GLU A 43 8.90 12.40 15.42
C GLU A 43 8.58 10.95 15.08
N SER A 44 8.00 10.19 16.01
CA SER A 44 7.39 8.89 15.71
C SER A 44 5.97 9.10 15.18
N ARG A 45 5.65 8.50 14.02
CA ARG A 45 4.34 8.59 13.37
C ARG A 45 3.83 7.23 12.95
N SER A 46 2.51 7.09 12.92
CA SER A 46 1.79 5.91 12.43
C SER A 46 0.48 6.35 11.77
N CYS A 47 -0.24 5.43 11.12
CA CYS A 47 -1.60 5.73 10.64
C CYS A 47 -2.54 6.05 11.83
N THR A 48 -2.32 5.40 12.97
CA THR A 48 -3.11 5.60 14.20
C THR A 48 -2.95 7.00 14.80
N THR A 49 -1.88 7.74 14.47
CA THR A 49 -1.66 9.11 14.94
C THR A 49 -2.84 10.05 14.63
N CYS A 50 -3.50 9.88 13.48
CA CYS A 50 -4.70 10.66 13.12
C CYS A 50 -5.99 9.84 13.22
N HIS A 51 -5.91 8.52 13.04
CA HIS A 51 -7.10 7.69 12.82
C HIS A 51 -7.43 6.75 13.98
N GLY A 52 -6.58 6.68 15.02
CA GLY A 52 -6.76 5.77 16.14
C GLY A 52 -6.57 4.29 15.77
N THR A 53 -6.81 3.43 16.76
CA THR A 53 -6.76 1.96 16.64
C THR A 53 -8.14 1.35 16.48
N ASP A 54 -9.17 1.97 17.04
CA ASP A 54 -10.58 1.62 16.78
C ASP A 54 -11.08 2.40 15.57
N LEU A 55 -11.17 1.71 14.45
CA LEU A 55 -11.53 2.30 13.16
C LEU A 55 -13.04 2.55 13.00
N THR A 56 -13.86 2.09 13.95
CA THR A 56 -15.29 2.42 14.03
C THR A 56 -15.52 3.81 14.60
N GLN A 57 -14.51 4.38 15.28
CA GLN A 57 -14.57 5.72 15.87
C GLN A 57 -13.99 6.76 14.92
N ALA A 58 -14.44 8.01 15.10
CA ALA A 58 -13.88 9.14 14.38
C ALA A 58 -12.42 9.38 14.80
N GLY A 59 -11.56 9.62 13.81
CA GLY A 59 -10.21 10.13 14.04
C GLY A 59 -10.20 11.65 14.22
N GLN A 60 -9.00 12.21 14.41
CA GLN A 60 -8.80 13.65 14.49
C GLN A 60 -7.45 14.03 13.88
N HIS A 61 -7.46 15.03 12.99
CA HIS A 61 -6.22 15.53 12.40
C HIS A 61 -5.36 16.22 13.47
N ILE A 62 -4.12 15.76 13.66
CA ILE A 62 -3.29 16.18 14.81
C ILE A 62 -3.04 17.69 14.90
N LYS A 63 -2.88 18.41 13.77
CA LYS A 63 -2.64 19.87 13.76
C LYS A 63 -3.93 20.69 13.80
N THR A 64 -4.84 20.45 12.86
CA THR A 64 -6.07 21.26 12.70
C THR A 64 -7.19 20.91 13.67
N LYS A 65 -7.09 19.77 14.37
CA LYS A 65 -8.11 19.22 15.27
C LYS A 65 -9.46 18.92 14.61
N LYS A 66 -9.52 18.97 13.27
CA LYS A 66 -10.74 18.61 12.53
C LYS A 66 -11.03 17.11 12.71
N PRO A 67 -12.30 16.73 12.93
CA PRO A 67 -12.69 15.33 12.98
C PRO A 67 -12.48 14.68 11.61
N ILE A 68 -12.17 13.39 11.64
CA ILE A 68 -12.04 12.54 10.47
C ILE A 68 -13.06 11.41 10.65
N GLU A 69 -13.95 11.22 9.68
CA GLU A 69 -14.92 10.13 9.70
C GLU A 69 -14.23 8.77 9.99
N PRO A 70 -14.94 7.82 10.62
CA PRO A 70 -14.44 6.47 10.88
C PRO A 70 -13.82 5.83 9.64
N MET A 71 -12.73 5.07 9.82
CA MET A 71 -12.05 4.41 8.71
C MET A 71 -12.68 3.05 8.37
N ALA A 72 -13.40 2.43 9.29
CA ALA A 72 -14.07 1.16 9.10
C ALA A 72 -15.16 1.28 8.03
N LYS A 73 -15.14 0.40 7.03
CA LYS A 73 -16.17 0.37 5.98
C LYS A 73 -17.53 -0.06 6.56
N SER A 74 -17.52 -0.83 7.65
CA SER A 74 -18.73 -1.20 8.39
C SER A 74 -19.53 0.00 8.92
N VAL A 75 -18.89 1.14 9.20
CA VAL A 75 -19.52 2.37 9.72
C VAL A 75 -19.68 3.44 8.65
N THR A 76 -18.65 3.66 7.82
CA THR A 76 -18.70 4.63 6.72
C THR A 76 -18.74 3.85 5.39
N THR A 77 -19.94 3.53 4.92
CA THR A 77 -20.15 2.53 3.85
C THR A 77 -19.72 2.98 2.46
N ASP A 78 -19.72 4.30 2.19
CA ASP A 78 -19.22 4.90 0.95
C ASP A 78 -17.69 5.05 0.94
N ARG A 79 -17.03 4.66 2.04
CA ARG A 79 -15.59 4.74 2.16
C ARG A 79 -14.96 3.75 1.18
N TYR A 80 -14.01 4.28 0.41
CA TYR A 80 -13.25 3.57 -0.63
C TYR A 80 -13.96 3.37 -1.98
N GLU A 81 -15.12 3.99 -2.23
CA GLU A 81 -15.82 3.87 -3.51
C GLU A 81 -15.29 4.80 -4.61
N ASP A 82 -14.67 5.93 -4.24
CA ASP A 82 -14.00 6.83 -5.19
C ASP A 82 -12.49 6.51 -5.29
N PRO A 83 -12.02 5.87 -6.37
CA PRO A 83 -10.60 5.51 -6.52
C PRO A 83 -9.68 6.74 -6.62
N LYS A 84 -10.16 7.89 -7.12
CA LYS A 84 -9.37 9.12 -7.15
C LYS A 84 -9.19 9.68 -5.74
N LYS A 85 -10.22 9.62 -4.91
CA LYS A 85 -10.15 10.00 -3.48
C LYS A 85 -9.20 9.09 -2.72
N VAL A 86 -9.28 7.77 -2.94
CA VAL A 86 -8.38 6.78 -2.34
C VAL A 86 -6.93 7.05 -2.72
N ALA A 87 -6.62 7.14 -4.01
CA ALA A 87 -5.26 7.40 -4.49
C ALA A 87 -4.68 8.73 -3.97
N LYS A 88 -5.49 9.80 -3.95
CA LYS A 88 -5.10 11.10 -3.39
C LYS A 88 -4.69 10.98 -1.93
N TRP A 89 -5.47 10.27 -1.12
CA TRP A 89 -5.21 10.17 0.32
C TRP A 89 -4.08 9.21 0.64
N PHE A 90 -3.92 8.09 -0.08
CA PHE A 90 -2.71 7.27 0.05
C PHE A 90 -1.45 8.09 -0.23
N LYS A 91 -1.40 8.81 -1.36
CA LYS A 91 -0.25 9.66 -1.69
C LYS A 91 0.10 10.67 -0.59
N ARG A 92 -0.90 11.33 0.00
CA ARG A 92 -0.68 12.34 1.05
C ARG A 92 -0.29 11.71 2.38
N ASN A 93 -1.02 10.69 2.80
CA ASN A 93 -0.87 10.10 4.12
C ASN A 93 0.41 9.26 4.20
N CYS A 94 0.74 8.48 3.18
CA CYS A 94 2.00 7.74 3.13
C CYS A 94 3.21 8.69 3.23
N LYS A 95 3.21 9.79 2.45
CA LYS A 95 4.29 10.78 2.52
C LYS A 95 4.43 11.41 3.89
N TRP A 96 3.31 11.69 4.54
CA TRP A 96 3.34 12.32 5.85
C TRP A 96 3.76 11.35 6.96
N THR A 97 3.21 10.13 6.96
CA THR A 97 3.44 9.11 7.99
C THR A 97 4.81 8.45 7.84
N TRP A 98 5.22 8.11 6.61
CA TRP A 98 6.44 7.33 6.35
C TRP A 98 7.54 8.09 5.63
N GLY A 99 7.31 9.35 5.25
CA GLY A 99 8.29 10.15 4.50
C GLY A 99 8.44 9.76 3.03
N ARG A 100 7.67 8.79 2.54
CA ARG A 100 7.70 8.28 1.15
C ARG A 100 6.31 7.90 0.65
N GLU A 101 6.16 7.65 -0.64
CA GLU A 101 4.93 7.01 -1.15
C GLU A 101 4.90 5.54 -0.72
N CYS A 102 3.71 5.02 -0.45
CA CYS A 102 3.52 3.59 -0.25
C CYS A 102 3.69 2.85 -1.59
N THR A 103 4.23 1.63 -1.57
CA THR A 103 4.22 0.73 -2.72
C THR A 103 2.79 0.32 -3.09
N ALA A 104 2.59 -0.25 -4.27
CA ALA A 104 1.28 -0.77 -4.69
C ALA A 104 0.77 -1.83 -3.70
N GLN A 105 1.61 -2.81 -3.36
CA GLN A 105 1.30 -3.84 -2.37
C GLN A 105 0.94 -3.27 -0.99
N GLU A 106 1.70 -2.30 -0.47
CA GLU A 106 1.38 -1.66 0.83
C GLU A 106 -0.01 -1.00 0.80
N GLN A 107 -0.38 -0.35 -0.30
CA GLN A 107 -1.70 0.27 -0.45
C GLN A 107 -2.80 -0.79 -0.53
N LEU A 108 -2.57 -1.90 -1.24
CA LEU A 108 -3.51 -3.02 -1.34
C LEU A 108 -3.75 -3.67 0.02
N ASP A 109 -2.68 -3.96 0.76
CA ASP A 109 -2.74 -4.56 2.09
C ASP A 109 -3.50 -3.65 3.07
N ILE A 110 -3.12 -2.37 3.14
CA ILE A 110 -3.82 -1.39 3.99
C ILE A 110 -5.29 -1.29 3.59
N LEU A 111 -5.62 -1.23 2.30
CA LEU A 111 -7.00 -1.12 1.86
C LEU A 111 -7.81 -2.38 2.18
N ALA A 112 -7.21 -3.57 2.07
CA ALA A 112 -7.85 -4.83 2.44
C ALA A 112 -8.15 -4.87 3.94
N PHE A 113 -7.19 -4.47 4.78
CA PHE A 113 -7.41 -4.32 6.21
C PHE A 113 -8.54 -3.35 6.50
N LEU A 114 -8.50 -2.13 5.95
CA LEU A 114 -9.53 -1.13 6.23
C LEU A 114 -10.95 -1.54 5.78
N LYS A 115 -11.06 -2.35 4.73
CA LYS A 115 -12.32 -2.91 4.24
C LYS A 115 -12.83 -4.08 5.10
N SER A 116 -11.96 -4.76 5.85
CA SER A 116 -12.35 -5.85 6.77
C SER A 116 -12.80 -5.34 8.15
N GLN A 117 -12.81 -4.03 8.35
CA GLN A 117 -13.16 -3.37 9.61
C GLN A 117 -14.58 -2.78 9.56
#